data_AF-A0A177TN14-F1
#
_entry.id   AF-A0A177TN14-F1
#
_cell.length_a   1.000
_cell.length_b   1.000
_cell.length_c   1.000
_cell.angle_alpha   90.00
_cell.angle_beta   90.00
_cell.angle_gamma   90.00
#
_symmetry.space_group_name_H-M   'P 1'
#
loop_
_entity.id
_entity.type
_entity.pdbx_description
1 polymer ?
#
loop_
_entity_poly.entity_id
_entity_poly.type
_entity_poly.pdbx_seq_one_letter_code
_entity_poly.pdbx_strand_id
1 'polypeptide(L)'
;MGGKKITAKSIRRKNEPMHPDSRRAAQLTRAAVRVAKLRTQKTSRKIHNTNKVDRISTFILLLPDDTDRLQDLPAIHHWIQEFWLPRHEDELADLKAARRAGRPPLKEEIALSHRIEAERAEYQAGLELPDLTSPVNVRLLREWKGDPQGLNAFRFVRISGKFPEQFTLVQEGIHPDLKYEREHGVAPSYTAAMEGVDAAAAAAGTA
;
A
#
# COMPACT_ATOMS: atom_id res chain seq x y z
N MET A 1 15.68 30.23 12.83
CA MET A 1 16.93 30.01 12.05
C MET A 1 17.48 28.62 12.36
N GLY A 2 17.17 27.63 11.53
CA GLY A 2 17.69 26.27 11.70
C GLY A 2 19.19 26.22 11.37
N GLY A 3 20.04 26.08 12.39
CA GLY A 3 21.49 26.01 12.22
C GLY A 3 21.93 24.87 11.28
N LYS A 4 23.07 25.08 10.60
CA LYS A 4 23.66 24.10 9.67
C LYS A 4 23.81 22.73 10.38
N LYS A 5 23.23 21.68 9.79
CA LYS A 5 23.28 20.32 10.34
C LYS A 5 24.74 19.85 10.39
N ILE A 6 25.26 19.63 11.59
CA ILE A 6 26.61 19.11 11.80
C ILE A 6 26.64 17.67 11.26
N THR A 7 27.52 17.40 10.30
CA THR A 7 27.70 16.09 9.68
C THR A 7 29.00 15.46 10.15
N ALA A 8 29.13 14.13 10.06
CA ALA A 8 30.40 13.46 10.38
C ALA A 8 31.57 14.01 9.55
N LYS A 9 31.31 14.44 8.31
CA LYS A 9 32.29 15.10 7.43
C LYS A 9 32.71 16.47 7.96
N SER A 10 31.80 17.26 8.52
CA SER A 10 32.14 18.58 9.08
C SER A 10 32.85 18.51 10.43
N ILE A 11 32.72 17.39 11.17
CA ILE A 11 33.38 17.18 12.47
C ILE A 11 34.76 16.55 12.31
N ARG A 12 34.98 15.74 11.26
CA ARG A 12 36.29 15.13 10.96
C ARG A 12 37.23 16.16 10.32
N ARG A 13 38.31 16.50 11.02
CA ARG A 13 39.54 17.09 10.46
C ARG A 13 40.51 15.98 10.05
N LYS A 14 41.20 16.18 8.92
CA LYS A 14 42.15 15.23 8.34
C LYS A 14 43.38 15.11 9.25
N ASN A 15 43.79 13.88 9.57
CA ASN A 15 45.06 13.52 10.25
C ASN A 15 45.26 13.98 11.70
N GLU A 16 44.20 14.32 12.44
CA GLU A 16 44.33 14.72 13.85
C GLU A 16 43.93 13.56 14.78
N PRO A 17 44.84 13.07 15.67
CA PRO A 17 44.51 12.09 16.70
C PRO A 17 43.38 12.59 17.60
N MET A 18 42.41 11.72 17.89
CA MET A 18 41.22 12.09 18.65
C MET A 18 41.08 11.17 19.85
N HIS A 19 41.05 11.75 21.06
CA HIS A 19 40.75 11.00 22.27
C HIS A 19 39.29 10.52 22.26
N PRO A 20 38.99 9.28 22.67
CA PRO A 20 37.63 8.73 22.71
C PRO A 20 36.65 9.58 23.52
N ASP A 21 37.09 10.20 24.61
CA ASP A 21 36.25 11.06 25.47
C ASP A 21 36.22 12.54 25.08
N SER A 22 36.82 12.91 23.94
CA SER A 22 36.82 14.30 23.50
C SER A 22 35.41 14.78 23.08
N ARG A 23 35.13 16.09 23.23
CA ARG A 23 33.89 16.72 22.73
C ARG A 23 33.63 16.39 21.26
N ARG A 24 34.70 16.30 20.46
CA ARG A 24 34.65 15.97 19.04
C ARG A 24 34.27 14.52 18.80
N ALA A 25 34.81 13.58 19.57
CA ALA A 25 34.36 12.18 19.56
C ALA A 25 32.87 12.08 19.93
N ALA A 26 32.43 12.78 20.98
CA ALA A 26 31.02 12.85 21.37
C ALA A 26 30.11 13.51 20.31
N GLN A 27 30.63 14.41 19.47
CA GLN A 27 29.89 14.95 18.33
C GLN A 27 29.79 13.92 17.19
N LEU A 28 30.86 13.17 16.93
CA LEU A 28 30.87 12.11 15.92
C LEU A 28 29.93 10.96 16.28
N THR A 29 29.91 10.52 17.53
CA THR A 29 28.98 9.48 18.00
C THR A 29 27.53 9.93 17.82
N ARG A 30 27.19 11.17 18.21
CA ARG A 30 25.84 11.73 17.97
C ARG A 30 25.47 11.78 16.49
N ALA A 31 26.40 12.19 15.63
CA ALA A 31 26.18 12.20 14.18
C ALA A 31 25.96 10.77 13.64
N ALA A 32 26.75 9.79 14.10
CA ALA A 32 26.61 8.39 13.71
C ALA A 32 25.27 7.80 14.16
N VAL A 33 24.87 8.00 15.43
CA VAL A 33 23.57 7.56 15.96
C VAL A 33 22.41 8.18 15.17
N ARG A 34 22.50 9.47 14.82
CA ARG A 34 21.49 10.12 13.97
C ARG A 34 21.38 9.45 12.61
N VAL A 35 22.50 9.18 11.94
CA VAL A 35 22.51 8.51 10.63
C VAL A 35 21.93 7.10 10.73
N ALA A 36 22.27 6.35 11.78
CA ALA A 36 21.70 5.03 12.04
C ALA A 36 20.17 5.10 12.20
N LYS A 37 19.65 6.02 13.01
CA LYS A 37 18.20 6.24 13.18
C LYS A 37 17.51 6.59 11.86
N LEU A 38 18.09 7.50 11.07
CA LEU A 38 17.54 7.87 9.76
C LEU A 38 17.55 6.69 8.78
N ARG A 39 18.58 5.84 8.81
CA ARG A 39 18.62 4.61 8.02
C ARG A 39 17.52 3.65 8.43
N THR A 40 17.34 3.39 9.72
CA THR A 40 16.26 2.53 10.24
C THR A 40 14.89 3.05 9.84
N GLN A 41 14.64 4.35 9.95
CA GLN A 41 13.38 4.97 9.51
C GLN A 41 13.15 4.81 8.00
N LYS A 42 14.19 4.98 7.17
CA LYS A 42 14.09 4.74 5.73
C LYS A 42 13.75 3.29 5.42
N THR A 43 14.39 2.34 6.09
CA THR A 43 14.10 0.91 5.92
C THR A 43 12.67 0.58 6.34
N SER A 44 12.22 1.08 7.49
CA SER A 44 10.84 0.86 7.97
C SER A 44 9.80 1.41 6.99
N ARG A 45 10.00 2.62 6.44
CA ARG A 45 9.13 3.20 5.41
C ARG A 45 9.13 2.36 4.13
N LYS A 46 10.30 1.87 3.71
CA LYS A 46 10.40 1.00 2.53
C LYS A 46 9.60 -0.28 2.73
N ILE A 47 9.78 -0.96 3.86
CA ILE A 47 9.04 -2.20 4.19
C ILE A 47 7.54 -1.93 4.22
N HIS A 48 7.10 -0.85 4.88
CA HIS A 48 5.68 -0.49 4.93
C HIS A 48 5.10 -0.28 3.53
N ASN A 49 5.80 0.47 2.67
CA ASN A 49 5.35 0.72 1.30
C ASN A 49 5.32 -0.56 0.47
N THR A 50 6.35 -1.41 0.57
CA THR A 50 6.39 -2.72 -0.11
C THR A 50 5.22 -3.60 0.33
N ASN A 51 4.99 -3.73 1.64
CA ASN A 51 3.86 -4.51 2.14
C ASN A 51 2.50 -3.96 1.67
N LYS A 52 2.36 -2.63 1.57
CA LYS A 52 1.14 -2.00 1.04
C LYS A 52 0.96 -2.32 -0.45
N VAL A 53 2.03 -2.25 -1.24
CA VAL A 53 2.00 -2.64 -2.66
C VAL A 53 1.62 -4.11 -2.81
N ASP A 54 2.32 -5.02 -2.12
CA ASP A 54 2.08 -6.46 -2.22
C ASP A 54 0.62 -6.79 -1.89
N ARG A 55 0.07 -6.15 -0.85
CA ARG A 55 -1.32 -6.33 -0.44
C ARG A 55 -2.31 -5.85 -1.51
N ILE A 56 -2.11 -4.68 -2.09
CA ILE A 56 -2.98 -4.15 -3.15
C ILE A 56 -2.90 -5.05 -4.38
N SER A 57 -1.70 -5.45 -4.80
CA SER A 57 -1.51 -6.39 -5.90
C SER A 57 -2.23 -7.70 -5.64
N THR A 58 -2.17 -8.24 -4.42
CA THR A 58 -2.88 -9.47 -4.06
C THR A 58 -4.40 -9.27 -4.14
N PHE A 59 -4.94 -8.12 -3.71
CA PHE A 59 -6.38 -7.84 -3.86
C PHE A 59 -6.83 -7.85 -5.32
N ILE A 60 -6.05 -7.23 -6.22
CA ILE A 60 -6.37 -7.20 -7.65
C ILE A 60 -6.23 -8.58 -8.30
N LEU A 61 -5.23 -9.36 -7.91
CA LEU A 61 -5.03 -10.73 -8.41
C LEU A 61 -6.14 -11.70 -7.96
N LEU A 62 -6.73 -11.47 -6.79
CA LEU A 62 -7.85 -12.26 -6.28
C LEU A 62 -9.21 -11.83 -6.85
N LEU A 63 -9.28 -10.66 -7.50
CA LEU A 63 -10.49 -10.18 -8.13
C LEU A 63 -10.60 -10.82 -9.53
N PRO A 64 -11.72 -11.48 -9.89
CA PRO A 64 -11.88 -12.07 -11.21
C PRO A 64 -11.67 -11.05 -12.33
N ASP A 65 -11.04 -11.44 -13.44
CA ASP A 65 -10.72 -10.50 -14.53
C ASP A 65 -11.96 -9.88 -15.17
N ASP A 66 -13.07 -10.61 -15.19
CA ASP A 66 -14.36 -10.15 -15.72
C ASP A 66 -15.10 -9.18 -14.78
N THR A 67 -14.59 -8.98 -13.56
CA THR A 67 -15.21 -8.11 -12.57
C THR A 67 -14.60 -6.71 -12.64
N ASP A 68 -15.36 -5.78 -13.21
CA ASP A 68 -15.01 -4.36 -13.25
C ASP A 68 -15.15 -3.66 -11.89
N ARG A 69 -16.12 -4.09 -11.07
CA ARG A 69 -16.37 -3.56 -9.73
C ARG A 69 -17.21 -4.52 -8.89
N LEU A 70 -17.12 -4.37 -7.57
CA LEU A 70 -18.08 -4.92 -6.63
C LEU A 70 -19.28 -3.97 -6.51
N GLN A 71 -20.50 -4.51 -6.44
CA GLN A 71 -21.71 -3.68 -6.52
C GLN A 71 -21.86 -2.78 -5.29
N ASP A 72 -21.77 -3.37 -4.10
CA ASP A 72 -22.07 -2.70 -2.83
C ASP A 72 -21.13 -3.15 -1.70
N LEU A 73 -21.22 -2.49 -0.55
CA LEU A 73 -20.44 -2.82 0.65
C LEU A 73 -20.64 -4.27 1.14
N PRO A 74 -21.86 -4.86 1.15
CA PRO A 74 -22.04 -6.27 1.48
C PRO A 74 -21.29 -7.21 0.53
N ALA A 75 -21.20 -6.87 -0.76
CA ALA A 75 -20.44 -7.64 -1.74
C ALA A 75 -18.94 -7.61 -1.44
N ILE A 76 -18.41 -6.47 -0.96
CA ILE A 76 -17.02 -6.37 -0.49
C ILE A 76 -16.78 -7.29 0.71
N HIS A 77 -17.69 -7.27 1.70
CA HIS A 77 -17.57 -8.13 2.88
C HIS A 77 -17.59 -9.61 2.51
N HIS A 78 -18.50 -10.00 1.62
CA HIS A 78 -18.58 -11.36 1.11
C HIS A 78 -17.29 -11.77 0.39
N TRP A 79 -16.81 -10.93 -0.54
CA TRP A 79 -15.57 -11.20 -1.28
C TRP A 79 -14.35 -11.33 -0.34
N ILE A 80 -14.24 -10.50 0.69
CA ILE A 80 -13.16 -10.61 1.68
C ILE A 80 -13.24 -11.92 2.46
N GLN A 81 -14.44 -12.34 2.85
CA GLN A 81 -14.64 -13.58 3.61
C GLN A 81 -14.38 -14.83 2.77
N GLU A 82 -14.69 -14.79 1.47
CA GLU A 82 -14.59 -15.93 0.57
C GLU A 82 -13.21 -16.06 -0.10
N PHE A 83 -12.57 -14.95 -0.48
CA PHE A 83 -11.33 -14.99 -1.27
C PHE A 83 -10.12 -14.47 -0.51
N TRP A 84 -10.26 -13.40 0.28
CA TRP A 84 -9.11 -12.80 0.97
C TRP A 84 -8.72 -13.57 2.23
N LEU A 85 -9.62 -13.75 3.19
CA LEU A 85 -9.30 -14.36 4.49
C LEU A 85 -8.88 -15.84 4.43
N PRO A 86 -9.48 -16.70 3.59
CA PRO A 86 -9.15 -18.13 3.60
C PRO A 86 -7.93 -18.50 2.76
N ARG A 87 -7.32 -17.56 2.03
CA ARG A 87 -6.24 -17.85 1.06
C ARG A 87 -5.00 -18.59 1.59
N HIS A 88 -4.78 -18.54 2.91
CA HIS A 88 -3.65 -19.20 3.59
C HIS A 88 -4.07 -20.46 4.36
N GLU A 89 -5.37 -20.77 4.39
CA GLU A 89 -5.89 -21.89 5.19
C GLU A 89 -5.49 -23.23 4.60
N ASP A 90 -5.50 -23.36 3.28
CA ASP A 90 -5.05 -24.56 2.56
C ASP A 90 -3.57 -24.83 2.83
N GLU A 91 -2.71 -23.80 2.70
CA GLU A 91 -1.27 -23.91 3.00
C GLU A 91 -1.04 -24.29 4.47
N LEU A 92 -1.82 -23.73 5.40
CA LEU A 92 -1.73 -24.10 6.82
C LEU A 92 -2.17 -25.54 7.06
N ALA A 93 -3.20 -26.02 6.36
CA ALA A 93 -3.69 -27.39 6.45
C ALA A 93 -2.63 -28.38 5.93
N ASP A 94 -1.97 -28.06 4.81
CA ASP A 94 -0.88 -28.86 4.24
C ASP A 94 0.32 -28.94 5.19
N LEU A 95 0.74 -27.82 5.80
CA LEU A 95 1.80 -27.81 6.79
C LEU A 95 1.47 -28.66 8.03
N LYS A 96 0.21 -28.61 8.48
CA LYS A 96 -0.28 -29.44 9.59
C LYS A 96 -0.33 -30.93 9.22
N ALA A 97 -0.73 -31.27 8.00
CA ALA A 97 -0.81 -32.64 7.51
C ALA A 97 0.58 -33.26 7.32
N ALA A 98 1.55 -32.48 6.83
CA ALA A 98 2.94 -32.90 6.70
C ALA A 98 3.62 -33.14 8.05
N ARG A 99 3.07 -32.58 9.14
CA ARG A 99 3.61 -32.73 10.50
C ARG A 99 3.22 -34.09 11.10
N ARG A 100 4.24 -34.86 11.48
CA ARG A 100 4.05 -36.09 12.27
C ARG A 100 3.37 -35.79 13.61
N ALA A 101 2.44 -36.66 14.01
CA ALA A 101 1.75 -36.57 15.29
C ALA A 101 2.76 -36.42 16.45
N GLY A 102 2.51 -35.45 17.34
CA GLY A 102 3.36 -35.16 18.51
C GLY A 102 4.58 -34.26 18.27
N ARG A 103 4.95 -33.94 17.02
CA ARG A 103 6.01 -32.96 16.75
C ARG A 103 5.49 -31.53 17.01
N PRO A 104 6.24 -30.63 17.68
CA PRO A 104 5.85 -29.22 17.80
C PRO A 104 5.70 -28.53 16.44
N PRO A 105 4.86 -27.49 16.32
CA PRO A 105 4.67 -26.77 15.07
C PRO A 105 5.96 -26.11 14.59
N LEU A 106 6.20 -26.14 13.28
CA LEU A 106 7.39 -25.52 12.70
C LEU A 106 7.28 -23.99 12.74
N LYS A 107 8.42 -23.30 12.60
CA LYS A 107 8.46 -21.84 12.56
C LYS A 107 7.55 -21.27 11.45
N GLU A 108 7.48 -21.94 10.31
CA GLU A 108 6.64 -21.54 9.18
C GLU A 108 5.15 -21.69 9.52
N GLU A 109 4.74 -22.81 10.11
CA GLU A 109 3.37 -23.05 10.58
C GLU A 109 2.94 -21.97 11.59
N ILE A 110 3.79 -21.65 12.56
CA ILE A 110 3.53 -20.61 13.57
C ILE A 110 3.45 -19.21 12.91
N ALA A 111 4.34 -18.91 11.97
CA ALA A 111 4.33 -17.62 11.29
C ALA A 111 3.07 -17.44 10.43
N LEU A 112 2.64 -18.50 9.74
CA LEU A 112 1.44 -18.50 8.92
C LEU A 112 0.17 -18.40 9.78
N SER A 113 0.10 -19.14 10.89
CA SER A 113 -1.03 -19.05 11.82
C SER A 113 -1.18 -17.65 12.41
N HIS A 114 -0.07 -17.06 12.88
CA HIS A 114 -0.09 -15.68 13.38
C HIS A 114 -0.49 -14.67 12.30
N ARG A 115 -0.11 -14.92 11.04
CA ARG A 115 -0.53 -14.07 9.91
C ARG A 115 -2.04 -14.13 9.70
N ILE A 116 -2.62 -15.33 9.66
CA ILE A 116 -4.07 -15.53 9.51
C ILE A 116 -4.82 -14.86 10.66
N GLU A 117 -4.37 -15.06 11.89
CA GLU A 117 -4.96 -14.44 13.08
C GLU A 117 -4.89 -12.91 13.03
N ALA A 118 -3.73 -12.36 12.64
CA ALA A 118 -3.55 -10.92 12.51
C ALA A 118 -4.46 -10.31 11.44
N GLU A 119 -4.61 -10.96 10.29
CA GLU A 119 -5.47 -10.48 9.20
C GLU A 119 -6.96 -10.56 9.58
N ARG A 120 -7.38 -11.61 10.28
CA ARG A 120 -8.74 -11.71 10.84
C ARG A 120 -9.00 -10.63 11.88
N ALA A 121 -8.04 -10.39 12.78
CA ALA A 121 -8.14 -9.32 13.78
C ALA A 121 -8.19 -7.93 13.11
N GLU A 122 -7.40 -7.71 12.07
CA GLU A 122 -7.41 -6.47 11.28
C GLU A 122 -8.77 -6.25 10.62
N TYR A 123 -9.35 -7.30 10.01
CA TYR A 123 -10.70 -7.22 9.43
C TYR A 123 -11.76 -6.81 10.46
N GLN A 124 -11.66 -7.33 11.68
CA GLN A 124 -12.57 -6.93 12.76
C GLN A 124 -12.32 -5.51 13.26
N ALA A 125 -11.07 -5.03 13.29
CA ALA A 125 -10.70 -3.70 13.76
C ALA A 125 -10.86 -2.59 12.70
N GLY A 126 -10.88 -2.95 11.42
CA GLY A 126 -10.97 -2.02 10.31
C GLY A 126 -9.85 -2.27 9.30
N LEU A 127 -10.15 -3.03 8.26
CA LEU A 127 -9.28 -3.35 7.14
C LEU A 127 -9.22 -2.17 6.17
N GLU A 128 -8.01 -1.69 5.85
CA GLU A 128 -7.82 -0.75 4.74
C GLU A 128 -7.64 -1.52 3.43
N LEU A 129 -8.41 -1.15 2.41
CA LEU A 129 -8.33 -1.72 1.07
C LEU A 129 -8.61 -0.63 0.01
N PRO A 130 -8.15 -0.82 -1.24
CA PRO A 130 -8.62 0.02 -2.33
C PRO A 130 -10.14 -0.05 -2.45
N ASP A 131 -10.76 1.03 -2.88
CA ASP A 131 -12.19 1.02 -3.17
C ASP A 131 -12.49 0.18 -4.41
N LEU A 132 -13.08 -1.00 -4.20
CA LEU A 132 -13.46 -1.94 -5.25
C LEU A 132 -14.87 -1.67 -5.80
N THR A 133 -15.61 -0.70 -5.26
CA THR A 133 -16.94 -0.30 -5.78
C THR A 133 -16.86 0.65 -6.97
N SER A 134 -15.73 1.37 -7.09
CA SER A 134 -15.49 2.27 -8.22
C SER A 134 -14.88 1.50 -9.39
N PRO A 135 -15.55 1.44 -10.55
CA PRO A 135 -14.99 0.81 -11.74
C PRO A 135 -13.74 1.56 -12.23
N VAL A 136 -13.68 2.88 -12.03
CA VAL A 136 -12.51 3.69 -12.37
C VAL A 136 -11.32 3.29 -11.50
N ASN A 137 -11.52 3.14 -10.20
CA ASN A 137 -10.44 2.77 -9.28
C ASN A 137 -9.91 1.36 -9.59
N VAL A 138 -10.79 0.40 -9.84
CA VAL A 138 -10.41 -0.97 -10.21
C VAL A 138 -9.62 -0.98 -11.52
N ARG A 139 -10.08 -0.27 -12.56
CA ARG A 139 -9.34 -0.13 -13.82
C ARG A 139 -7.93 0.41 -13.60
N LEU A 140 -7.82 1.52 -12.89
CA LEU A 140 -6.52 2.15 -12.60
C LEU A 140 -5.60 1.23 -11.81
N LEU A 141 -6.15 0.43 -10.88
CA LEU A 141 -5.39 -0.54 -10.10
C LEU A 141 -4.95 -1.76 -10.92
N ARG A 142 -5.74 -2.19 -11.92
CA ARG A 142 -5.34 -3.25 -12.86
C ARG A 142 -4.21 -2.80 -13.79
N GLU A 143 -4.23 -1.54 -14.23
CA GLU A 143 -3.17 -0.96 -15.07
C GLU A 143 -1.89 -0.65 -14.28
N TRP A 144 -1.99 -0.57 -12.96
CA TRP A 144 -0.89 -0.18 -12.09
C TRP A 144 0.16 -1.28 -11.92
N LYS A 145 1.41 -0.95 -12.25
CA LYS A 145 2.56 -1.88 -12.23
C LYS A 145 3.24 -2.01 -10.86
N GLY A 146 2.56 -1.66 -9.76
CA GLY A 146 3.10 -1.79 -8.41
C GLY A 146 4.12 -0.72 -7.99
N ASP A 147 4.12 0.47 -8.61
CA ASP A 147 4.99 1.58 -8.16
C ASP A 147 4.52 2.14 -6.81
N PRO A 148 5.33 2.05 -5.72
CA PRO A 148 4.95 2.54 -4.40
C PRO A 148 4.71 4.06 -4.33
N GLN A 149 5.26 4.85 -5.27
CA GLN A 149 5.02 6.30 -5.30
C GLN A 149 3.61 6.65 -5.82
N GLY A 150 3.04 5.77 -6.65
CA GLY A 150 1.72 5.95 -7.26
C GLY A 150 0.55 5.67 -6.32
N LEU A 151 0.80 5.16 -5.10
CA LEU A 151 -0.26 4.78 -4.16
C LEU A 151 -1.21 5.92 -3.79
N ASN A 152 -0.74 7.17 -3.80
CA ASN A 152 -1.57 8.34 -3.49
C ASN A 152 -2.60 8.66 -4.61
N ALA A 153 -2.47 8.05 -5.79
CA ALA A 153 -3.38 8.28 -6.90
C ALA A 153 -4.73 7.59 -6.69
N PHE A 154 -4.77 6.46 -5.97
CA PHE A 154 -5.95 5.60 -5.84
C PHE A 154 -6.84 5.96 -4.65
N ARG A 155 -8.09 5.51 -4.70
CA ARG A 155 -9.06 5.65 -3.60
C ARG A 155 -8.95 4.48 -2.62
N PHE A 156 -8.90 4.75 -1.33
CA PHE A 156 -8.86 3.75 -0.26
C PHE A 156 -9.99 3.94 0.73
N VAL A 157 -10.60 2.83 1.12
CA VAL A 157 -11.65 2.75 2.12
C VAL A 157 -11.21 1.83 3.26
N ARG A 158 -11.75 2.10 4.45
CA ARG A 158 -11.60 1.25 5.62
C ARG A 158 -12.96 0.67 5.97
N ILE A 159 -13.03 -0.64 6.06
CA ILE A 159 -14.25 -1.38 6.40
C ILE A 159 -14.00 -2.26 7.62
N SER A 160 -15.03 -2.58 8.40
CA SER A 160 -14.90 -3.45 9.57
C SER A 160 -15.91 -4.59 9.53
N GLY A 161 -15.47 -5.81 9.84
CA GLY A 161 -16.37 -6.95 10.02
C GLY A 161 -17.35 -6.79 11.19
N LYS A 162 -17.09 -5.89 12.14
CA LYS A 162 -18.01 -5.60 13.27
C LYS A 162 -19.15 -4.67 12.88
N PHE A 163 -18.90 -3.78 11.92
CA PHE A 163 -19.84 -2.76 11.48
C PHE A 163 -19.94 -2.82 9.95
N PRO A 164 -20.60 -3.85 9.41
CA PRO A 164 -20.62 -4.09 7.96
C PRO A 164 -21.38 -3.03 7.16
N GLU A 165 -22.23 -2.23 7.83
CA GLU A 165 -22.98 -1.13 7.20
C GLU A 165 -22.17 0.16 7.07
N GLN A 166 -20.96 0.21 7.65
CA GLN A 166 -20.16 1.42 7.73
C GLN A 166 -18.82 1.24 7.03
N PHE A 167 -18.45 2.24 6.25
CA PHE A 167 -17.09 2.39 5.72
C PHE A 167 -16.58 3.81 6.00
N THR A 168 -15.26 3.95 6.07
CA THR A 168 -14.60 5.25 6.21
C THR A 168 -13.69 5.47 5.02
N LEU A 169 -13.84 6.61 4.34
CA LEU A 169 -12.92 7.01 3.29
C LEU A 169 -11.58 7.42 3.91
N VAL A 170 -10.52 6.66 3.63
CA VAL A 170 -9.17 6.93 4.15
C VAL A 170 -8.43 7.89 3.23
N GLN A 171 -8.61 7.70 1.91
CA GLN A 171 -7.92 8.48 0.90
C GLN A 171 -8.82 8.58 -0.34
N GLU A 172 -9.03 9.79 -0.86
CA GLU A 172 -9.89 10.01 -2.04
C GLU A 172 -9.21 9.59 -3.35
N GLY A 173 -7.88 9.69 -3.41
CA GLY A 173 -7.10 9.53 -4.63
C GLY A 173 -6.92 10.84 -5.40
N ILE A 174 -5.73 11.06 -5.94
CA ILE A 174 -5.39 12.29 -6.68
C ILE A 174 -5.68 12.17 -8.18
N HIS A 175 -5.92 10.95 -8.69
CA HIS A 175 -6.07 10.69 -10.12
C HIS A 175 -7.24 11.50 -10.75
N PRO A 176 -7.05 12.13 -11.92
CA PRO A 176 -8.09 12.93 -12.58
C PRO A 176 -9.40 12.17 -12.80
N ASP A 177 -9.35 10.93 -13.27
CA ASP A 177 -10.55 10.12 -13.52
C ASP A 177 -11.38 9.86 -12.25
N LEU A 178 -10.73 9.71 -11.10
CA LEU A 178 -11.42 9.53 -9.81
C LEU A 178 -12.09 10.83 -9.33
N LYS A 179 -11.45 11.97 -9.61
CA LYS A 179 -12.06 13.28 -9.36
C LYS A 179 -13.28 13.50 -10.24
N TYR A 180 -13.19 13.12 -11.52
CA TYR A 180 -14.30 13.19 -12.45
C TYR A 180 -15.48 12.32 -12.00
N GLU A 181 -15.22 11.06 -11.63
CA GLU A 181 -16.25 10.13 -11.12
C GLU A 181 -16.97 10.69 -9.90
N ARG A 182 -16.24 11.34 -8.98
CA ARG A 182 -16.83 12.00 -7.80
C ARG A 182 -17.74 13.16 -8.18
N GLU A 183 -17.31 14.00 -9.12
CA GLU A 183 -18.03 15.23 -9.49
C GLU A 183 -19.28 14.95 -10.31
N HIS A 184 -19.24 13.93 -11.18
CA HIS A 184 -20.32 13.64 -12.12
C HIS A 184 -21.14 12.39 -11.74
N GLY A 185 -20.69 11.60 -10.76
CA GLY A 185 -21.33 10.35 -10.34
C GLY A 185 -21.30 9.23 -11.38
N VAL A 186 -20.57 9.42 -12.48
CA VAL A 186 -20.49 8.51 -13.62
C VAL A 186 -19.02 8.32 -13.97
N ALA A 187 -18.61 7.07 -14.24
CA ALA A 187 -17.29 6.77 -14.77
C ALA A 187 -17.08 7.52 -16.10
N PRO A 188 -15.91 8.14 -16.35
CA PRO A 188 -15.67 8.84 -17.61
C PRO A 188 -15.80 7.85 -18.77
N SER A 189 -16.84 8.01 -19.59
CA SER A 189 -16.97 7.27 -20.84
C SER A 189 -15.91 7.79 -21.80
N TYR A 190 -14.95 6.94 -22.15
CA TYR A 190 -13.82 7.31 -23.01
C TYR A 190 -14.26 7.75 -24.43
N THR A 191 -15.53 7.62 -24.79
CA THR A 191 -16.10 8.12 -26.05
C THR A 191 -16.17 9.65 -26.16
N ALA A 192 -16.21 10.40 -25.06
CA ALA A 192 -16.30 11.87 -25.12
C ALA A 192 -14.91 12.57 -25.19
N ALA A 193 -13.82 11.87 -24.87
CA ALA A 193 -12.49 12.47 -24.78
C ALA A 193 -11.69 12.44 -26.11
N MET A 194 -12.12 11.65 -27.10
CA MET A 194 -11.47 11.59 -28.42
C MET A 194 -12.13 12.50 -29.47
N GLU A 195 -13.42 12.84 -29.35
CA GLU A 195 -14.09 13.75 -30.31
C GLU A 195 -13.69 15.24 -30.15
N GLY A 196 -13.04 15.61 -29.03
CA GLY A 196 -12.63 16.99 -28.78
C GLY A 196 -11.28 17.40 -29.39
N VAL A 197 -10.52 16.46 -29.96
CA VAL A 197 -9.16 16.74 -30.45
C VAL A 197 -9.08 16.81 -31.97
N ASP A 198 -9.92 16.07 -32.69
CA ASP A 198 -9.91 16.06 -34.17
C ASP A 198 -10.68 17.23 -34.81
N ALA A 199 -11.64 17.85 -34.10
CA ALA A 199 -12.35 19.03 -34.61
C ALA A 199 -11.48 20.30 -34.64
N ALA A 200 -10.44 20.38 -33.80
CA ALA A 200 -9.52 21.52 -33.77
C ALA A 200 -8.42 21.43 -34.84
N ALA A 201 -8.07 20.22 -35.31
CA ALA A 201 -7.05 20.02 -36.33
C ALA A 201 -7.55 20.30 -37.77
N ALA A 202 -8.85 20.16 -38.02
CA ALA A 202 -9.44 20.44 -39.34
C ALA A 202 -9.66 21.94 -39.64
N ALA A 203 -9.61 22.82 -38.62
CA ALA A 203 -9.83 24.27 -38.79
C ALA A 203 -8.55 25.08 -39.04
N ALA A 204 -7.36 24.47 -38.94
CA ALA A 204 -6.07 25.15 -39.11
C ALA A 204 -5.47 25.02 -40.53
N GLY A 205 -6.28 24.62 -41.52
CA GLY A 205 -5.83 24.28 -42.87
C GLY A 205 -6.58 24.97 -44.00
N THR A 206 -6.94 26.25 -43.91
CA THR A 206 -7.22 27.09 -45.09
C THR A 206 -7.27 28.58 -44.72
N ALA A 207 -6.18 29.29 -44.99
CA ALA A 207 -6.09 30.69 -45.47
C ALA A 207 -4.61 31.11 -45.51
#